data_AF-A0A972YT42-F1
#
_entry.id   AF-A0A972YT42-F1
#
_cell.length_a   1.000
_cell.length_b   1.000
_cell.length_c   1.000
_cell.angle_alpha   90.00
_cell.angle_beta   90.00
_cell.angle_gamma   90.00
#
_symmetry.space_group_name_H-M   'P 1'
#
loop_
_entity.id
_entity.type
_entity.pdbx_description
1 polymer ?
#
loop_
_entity_poly.entity_id
_entity_poly.type
_entity_poly.pdbx_seq_one_letter_code
_entity_poly.pdbx_strand_id
1 'polypeptide(L)'
;MVQLVTELESIEHQSTELQSIILTNDYGMSVEIINFGARIKSIKFPVNGVPTEMILGYAAPQEYIDDEFYLGATCGRVCNRIAGGKFELAGRQYQLALNDGENCLHGGPDNISLRYWQVCKRTLTNSSVTLSLVSPNGDQGFPGNLELTVSYQLNADNKLSIQYSANTDLATPVNLTNHAYFNLGEKDCQSLYLQMMSSAILETDAANIPTGKVLSVAETDYNFREPVSIGYRQQLTEDKSLQEKNGFDHCFILDNSPDEQPKAILTSLENQVSLSVYTNQAAIQLYTGYYLTGQFSAYQGLCLEAQNYTDADNNKHFPSNILKPNQQYNRKISYKFESIN
;
A
#
# COMPACT_ATOMS: atom_id res chain seq x y z
N MET A 1 17.99 -22.31 -20.16
CA MET A 1 17.11 -21.73 -21.19
C MET A 1 15.80 -21.33 -20.55
N VAL A 2 15.73 -20.09 -20.09
CA VAL A 2 14.47 -19.40 -19.75
C VAL A 2 14.61 -18.07 -20.47
N GLN A 3 13.83 -17.89 -21.54
CA GLN A 3 13.80 -16.68 -22.34
C GLN A 3 13.30 -15.55 -21.44
N LEU A 4 14.23 -14.72 -20.98
CA LEU A 4 13.93 -13.41 -20.42
C LEU A 4 13.26 -12.59 -21.52
N VAL A 5 12.03 -12.20 -21.23
CA VAL A 5 11.17 -11.33 -22.02
C VAL A 5 11.96 -10.10 -22.46
N THR A 6 12.48 -10.15 -23.68
CA THR A 6 13.07 -9.03 -24.39
C THR A 6 12.20 -8.85 -25.62
N GLU A 7 11.23 -7.94 -25.51
CA GLU A 7 10.54 -7.24 -26.60
C GLU A 7 9.37 -6.45 -25.99
N LEU A 8 9.70 -5.31 -25.37
CA LEU A 8 8.78 -4.20 -25.27
C LEU A 8 8.82 -3.48 -26.63
N GLU A 9 8.08 -4.03 -27.59
CA GLU A 9 7.79 -3.36 -28.85
C GLU A 9 6.98 -2.10 -28.58
N SER A 10 7.45 -0.97 -29.14
CA SER A 10 6.77 0.31 -29.34
C SER A 10 6.07 0.94 -28.12
N ILE A 11 6.50 2.16 -27.81
CA ILE A 11 5.74 3.11 -26.99
C ILE A 11 4.40 3.37 -27.72
N GLU A 12 3.40 2.52 -27.48
CA GLU A 12 2.01 2.90 -27.68
C GLU A 12 1.79 4.18 -26.88
N HIS A 13 1.19 5.21 -27.50
CA HIS A 13 0.81 6.42 -26.78
C HIS A 13 0.15 6.05 -25.45
N GLN A 14 0.66 6.62 -24.35
CA GLN A 14 0.16 6.38 -23.02
C GLN A 14 -1.34 6.69 -23.02
N SER A 15 -2.16 5.64 -22.91
CA SER A 15 -3.61 5.81 -22.98
C SER A 15 -4.05 6.69 -21.83
N THR A 16 -4.80 7.75 -22.13
CA THR A 16 -5.48 8.58 -21.13
C THR A 16 -6.93 8.14 -20.93
N GLU A 17 -7.30 6.98 -21.48
CA GLU A 17 -8.62 6.40 -21.31
C GLU A 17 -8.65 5.61 -20.00
N LEU A 18 -9.65 5.90 -19.17
CA LEU A 18 -9.90 5.15 -17.95
C LEU A 18 -10.47 3.78 -18.30
N GLN A 19 -9.77 2.73 -17.85
CA GLN A 19 -10.12 1.34 -18.05
C GLN A 19 -10.38 0.68 -16.70
N SER A 20 -11.41 -0.16 -16.66
CA SER A 20 -11.74 -1.03 -15.52
C SER A 20 -11.64 -2.49 -15.94
N ILE A 21 -11.01 -3.30 -15.09
CA ILE A 21 -10.77 -4.73 -15.28
C ILE A 21 -11.32 -5.45 -14.06
N ILE A 22 -12.23 -6.40 -14.28
CA ILE A 22 -12.78 -7.23 -13.20
C ILE A 22 -12.11 -8.60 -13.25
N LEU A 23 -11.41 -8.94 -12.17
CA LEU A 23 -10.89 -10.27 -11.91
C LEU A 23 -11.92 -11.06 -11.11
N THR A 24 -12.11 -12.32 -11.43
CA THR A 24 -13.05 -13.23 -10.76
C THR A 24 -12.40 -14.58 -10.50
N ASN A 25 -12.84 -15.27 -9.44
CA ASN A 25 -12.56 -16.69 -9.26
C ASN A 25 -13.86 -17.51 -9.25
N ASP A 26 -13.73 -18.83 -9.33
CA ASP A 26 -14.87 -19.76 -9.37
C ASP A 26 -15.63 -19.85 -8.02
N TYR A 27 -15.13 -19.18 -6.98
CA TYR A 27 -15.69 -19.18 -5.63
C TYR A 27 -16.49 -17.92 -5.30
N GLY A 28 -16.70 -17.04 -6.28
CA GLY A 28 -17.56 -15.86 -6.16
C GLY A 28 -16.88 -14.60 -5.65
N MET A 29 -15.55 -14.62 -5.43
CA MET A 29 -14.79 -13.41 -5.16
C MET A 29 -14.52 -12.65 -6.47
N SER A 30 -14.65 -11.33 -6.43
CA SER A 30 -14.29 -10.45 -7.54
C SER A 30 -13.49 -9.24 -7.09
N VAL A 31 -12.60 -8.76 -7.95
CA VAL A 31 -11.72 -7.62 -7.69
C VAL A 31 -11.76 -6.71 -8.91
N GLU A 32 -12.10 -5.45 -8.73
CA GLU A 32 -12.07 -4.44 -9.80
C GLU A 32 -10.77 -3.63 -9.71
N ILE A 33 -9.99 -3.65 -10.79
CA ILE A 33 -8.76 -2.87 -10.96
C ILE A 33 -9.03 -1.75 -11.97
N ILE A 34 -8.63 -0.53 -11.66
CA ILE A 34 -8.64 0.59 -12.61
C ILE A 34 -7.22 1.00 -12.99
N ASN A 35 -7.03 1.39 -14.25
CA ASN A 35 -5.69 1.68 -14.77
C ASN A 35 -5.14 3.04 -14.31
N PHE A 36 -5.99 4.00 -13.93
CA PHE A 36 -5.55 5.25 -13.33
C PHE A 36 -5.05 5.00 -11.91
N GLY A 37 -3.73 5.08 -11.70
CA GLY A 37 -3.04 4.77 -10.44
C GLY A 37 -2.81 3.28 -10.18
N ALA A 38 -3.12 2.41 -11.16
CA ALA A 38 -3.17 0.97 -11.01
C ALA A 38 -3.77 0.56 -9.67
N ARG A 39 -5.06 0.90 -9.48
CA ARG A 39 -5.71 0.88 -8.17
C ARG A 39 -6.62 -0.32 -8.04
N ILE A 40 -6.78 -0.80 -6.81
CA ILE A 40 -7.88 -1.69 -6.45
C ILE A 40 -9.08 -0.81 -6.13
N LYS A 41 -10.08 -0.82 -7.02
CA LYS A 41 -11.32 -0.06 -6.83
C LYS A 41 -12.32 -0.80 -5.94
N SER A 42 -12.41 -2.12 -6.07
CA SER A 42 -13.37 -2.94 -5.33
C SER A 42 -12.81 -4.33 -5.05
N ILE A 43 -13.15 -4.88 -3.90
CA ILE A 43 -12.93 -6.28 -3.52
C ILE A 43 -14.25 -6.80 -2.95
N LYS A 44 -14.97 -7.61 -3.73
CA LYS A 44 -16.19 -8.28 -3.25
C LYS A 44 -15.89 -9.71 -2.88
N PHE A 45 -16.12 -10.03 -1.62
CA PHE A 45 -15.97 -11.37 -1.07
C PHE A 45 -17.35 -11.94 -0.67
N PRO A 46 -17.66 -13.22 -0.97
CA PRO A 46 -18.96 -13.80 -0.65
C PRO A 46 -19.09 -14.13 0.84
N VAL A 47 -19.77 -13.27 1.60
CA VAL A 47 -20.11 -13.49 3.00
C VAL A 47 -21.46 -14.18 3.06
N ASN A 48 -21.48 -15.44 3.51
CA ASN A 48 -22.69 -16.28 3.50
C ASN A 48 -23.37 -16.35 2.11
N GLY A 49 -22.55 -16.35 1.05
CA GLY A 49 -23.03 -16.36 -0.35
C GLY A 49 -23.47 -14.99 -0.89
N VAL A 50 -23.43 -13.92 -0.09
CA VAL A 50 -23.72 -12.55 -0.52
C VAL A 50 -22.41 -11.83 -0.84
N PRO A 51 -22.24 -11.28 -2.06
CA PRO A 51 -21.08 -10.45 -2.37
C PRO A 51 -21.06 -9.18 -1.53
N THR A 52 -20.11 -9.09 -0.60
CA THR A 52 -19.95 -7.96 0.31
C THR A 52 -18.67 -7.21 -0.04
N GLU A 53 -18.73 -5.89 -0.08
CA GLU A 53 -17.58 -5.03 -0.35
C GLU A 53 -16.64 -5.01 0.87
N MET A 54 -15.36 -5.31 0.64
CA MET A 54 -14.36 -5.45 1.71
C MET A 54 -13.55 -4.18 1.94
N ILE A 55 -13.61 -3.24 0.99
CA ILE A 55 -12.84 -2.00 1.00
C ILE A 55 -13.70 -0.77 0.74
N LEU A 56 -13.25 0.39 1.21
CA LEU A 56 -13.80 1.68 0.85
C LEU A 56 -13.41 2.05 -0.59
N GLY A 57 -14.34 2.66 -1.33
CA GLY A 57 -14.09 3.11 -2.69
C GLY A 57 -15.18 4.06 -3.20
N TYR A 58 -14.88 4.77 -4.28
CA TYR A 58 -15.87 5.58 -4.99
C TYR A 58 -16.80 4.70 -5.83
N ALA A 59 -18.03 5.18 -6.06
CA ALA A 59 -19.01 4.42 -6.83
C ALA A 59 -18.61 4.36 -8.31
N ALA A 60 -18.30 5.52 -8.91
CA ALA A 60 -17.89 5.65 -10.30
C ALA A 60 -16.36 5.68 -10.42
N PRO A 61 -15.77 4.94 -11.39
CA PRO A 61 -14.33 5.00 -11.65
C PRO A 61 -13.78 6.42 -11.88
N GLN A 62 -14.56 7.31 -12.49
CA GLN A 62 -14.15 8.67 -12.81
C GLN A 62 -13.87 9.54 -11.58
N GLU A 63 -14.52 9.24 -10.45
CA GLU A 63 -14.28 9.97 -9.19
C GLU A 63 -12.85 9.77 -8.66
N TYR A 64 -12.17 8.69 -9.05
CA TYR A 64 -10.77 8.44 -8.67
C TYR A 64 -9.77 9.42 -9.30
N ILE A 65 -10.18 10.18 -10.33
CA ILE A 65 -9.32 11.20 -10.95
C ILE A 65 -9.07 12.36 -9.97
N ASP A 66 -10.07 12.67 -9.15
CA ASP A 66 -10.04 13.75 -8.15
C ASP A 66 -9.85 13.21 -6.72
N ASP A 67 -9.39 11.96 -6.58
CA ASP A 67 -9.21 11.31 -5.27
C ASP A 67 -8.05 11.91 -4.48
N GLU A 68 -8.37 12.47 -3.31
CA GLU A 68 -7.40 13.04 -2.37
C GLU A 68 -6.91 12.05 -1.31
N PHE A 69 -7.49 10.84 -1.25
CA PHE A 69 -7.25 9.86 -0.18
C PHE A 69 -6.42 8.65 -0.63
N TYR A 70 -5.93 8.60 -1.86
CA TYR A 70 -5.18 7.46 -2.41
C TYR A 70 -5.94 6.12 -2.34
N LEU A 71 -7.28 6.13 -2.38
CA LEU A 71 -8.09 4.93 -2.21
C LEU A 71 -7.64 3.82 -3.17
N GLY A 72 -7.14 2.73 -2.60
CA GLY A 72 -6.73 1.53 -3.33
C GLY A 72 -5.51 1.69 -4.20
N ALA A 73 -4.77 2.80 -4.11
CA ALA A 73 -3.78 3.16 -5.10
C ALA A 73 -2.44 2.46 -4.97
N THR A 74 -1.71 2.36 -6.09
CA THR A 74 -0.28 2.08 -6.05
C THR A 74 0.47 3.39 -5.74
N CYS A 75 1.04 3.50 -4.54
CA CYS A 75 1.77 4.69 -4.10
C CYS A 75 3.28 4.54 -4.35
N GLY A 76 3.92 5.60 -4.84
CA GLY A 76 5.36 5.62 -5.15
C GLY A 76 5.79 6.86 -5.96
N ARG A 77 7.05 7.03 -6.38
CA ARG A 77 8.18 6.08 -6.33
C ARG A 77 8.59 5.66 -4.93
N VAL A 78 8.38 6.52 -3.94
CA VAL A 78 8.56 6.23 -2.52
C VAL A 78 7.24 6.54 -1.80
N CYS A 79 6.59 5.50 -1.28
CA CYS A 79 5.41 5.62 -0.43
C CYS A 79 5.79 6.19 0.95
N ASN A 80 4.80 6.79 1.62
CA ASN A 80 4.97 7.52 2.87
C ASN A 80 5.88 8.75 2.71
N ARG A 81 6.39 9.30 3.82
CA ARG A 81 7.11 10.58 3.86
C ARG A 81 8.62 10.43 3.65
N ILE A 82 9.20 11.39 2.93
CA ILE A 82 10.63 11.70 2.92
C ILE A 82 10.80 13.07 3.59
N ALA A 83 11.59 13.10 4.67
CA ALA A 83 11.80 14.28 5.50
C ALA A 83 12.36 15.45 4.69
N GLY A 84 11.70 16.61 4.76
CA GLY A 84 12.10 17.80 4.01
C GLY A 84 11.99 17.66 2.48
N GLY A 85 11.42 16.55 1.99
CA GLY A 85 11.43 16.14 0.58
C GLY A 85 12.83 16.10 -0.03
N LYS A 86 13.84 15.68 0.73
CA LYS A 86 15.24 15.72 0.29
C LYS A 86 15.98 14.49 0.78
N PHE A 87 16.95 14.04 -0.02
CA PHE A 87 17.82 12.92 0.31
C PHE A 87 19.16 13.05 -0.41
N GLU A 88 20.17 12.31 0.08
CA GLU A 88 21.48 12.24 -0.54
C GLU A 88 21.71 10.87 -1.19
N LEU A 89 22.15 10.87 -2.44
CA LEU A 89 22.54 9.64 -3.13
C LEU A 89 23.84 9.86 -3.91
N ALA A 90 24.84 9.01 -3.62
CA ALA A 90 26.18 9.06 -4.21
C ALA A 90 26.84 10.46 -4.07
N GLY A 91 26.69 11.11 -2.91
CA GLY A 91 27.26 12.43 -2.63
C GLY A 91 26.54 13.60 -3.32
N ARG A 92 25.42 13.34 -4.01
CA ARG A 92 24.56 14.36 -4.60
C ARG A 92 23.27 14.50 -3.80
N GLN A 93 22.92 15.75 -3.50
CA GLN A 93 21.65 16.12 -2.87
C GLN A 93 20.54 16.20 -3.94
N TYR A 94 19.38 15.62 -3.63
CA TYR A 94 18.17 15.67 -4.46
C TYR A 94 17.06 16.37 -3.69
N GLN A 95 16.35 17.27 -4.36
CA GLN A 95 15.15 17.92 -3.84
C GLN A 95 13.95 17.37 -4.62
N LEU A 96 13.00 16.84 -3.87
CA LEU A 96 11.72 16.35 -4.36
C LEU A 96 10.66 17.45 -4.25
N ALA A 97 9.58 17.25 -5.01
CA ALA A 97 8.39 18.06 -4.86
C ALA A 97 7.77 17.87 -3.46
N LEU A 98 7.36 18.98 -2.84
CA LEU A 98 6.72 18.98 -1.53
C LEU A 98 5.20 19.01 -1.71
N ASN A 99 4.50 18.13 -1.01
CA ASN A 99 3.04 18.04 -1.03
C ASN A 99 2.42 17.75 0.35
N ASP A 100 3.23 17.63 1.39
CA ASP A 100 2.76 17.46 2.77
C ASP A 100 3.60 18.33 3.71
N GLY A 101 3.22 19.62 3.79
CA GLY A 101 4.00 20.63 4.51
C GLY A 101 5.40 20.79 3.93
N GLU A 102 6.42 20.53 4.76
CA GLU A 102 7.83 20.57 4.34
C GLU A 102 8.32 19.25 3.74
N ASN A 103 7.48 18.22 3.66
CA ASN A 103 7.86 16.86 3.28
C ASN A 103 7.33 16.46 1.89
N CYS A 104 7.94 15.41 1.32
CA CYS A 104 7.42 14.73 0.14
C CYS A 104 6.66 13.47 0.60
N LEU A 105 5.37 13.39 0.32
CA LEU A 105 4.48 12.29 0.67
C LEU A 105 4.07 11.52 -0.58
N HIS A 106 4.17 10.19 -0.52
CA HIS A 106 3.74 9.26 -1.58
C HIS A 106 4.30 9.58 -2.98
N GLY A 107 5.50 10.14 -3.03
CA GLY A 107 6.21 10.44 -4.28
C GLY A 107 5.90 11.81 -4.90
N GLY A 108 5.16 12.68 -4.23
CA GLY A 108 4.94 14.07 -4.65
C GLY A 108 3.52 14.36 -5.18
N PRO A 109 3.23 15.60 -5.60
CA PRO A 109 1.89 16.04 -6.01
C PRO A 109 1.39 15.45 -7.34
N ASP A 110 2.28 15.07 -8.26
CA ASP A 110 1.94 14.38 -9.52
C ASP A 110 2.63 13.01 -9.53
N ASN A 111 2.34 12.20 -8.52
CA ASN A 111 2.96 10.90 -8.33
C ASN A 111 2.31 9.80 -9.18
N ILE A 112 2.86 8.59 -9.14
CA ILE A 112 2.44 7.47 -9.99
C ILE A 112 1.00 6.99 -9.75
N SER A 113 0.40 7.34 -8.62
CA SER A 113 -0.98 7.00 -8.26
C SER A 113 -2.02 7.89 -8.96
N LEU A 114 -1.57 8.99 -9.58
CA LEU A 114 -2.38 9.99 -10.30
C LEU A 114 -2.13 9.94 -11.81
N ARG A 115 -1.73 8.77 -12.33
CA ARG A 115 -1.38 8.59 -13.74
C ARG A 115 -2.08 7.41 -14.35
N TYR A 116 -2.30 7.45 -15.65
CA TYR A 116 -2.76 6.27 -16.39
C TYR A 116 -1.60 5.29 -16.59
N TRP A 117 -1.81 4.06 -16.10
CA TRP A 117 -0.94 2.92 -16.36
C TRP A 117 -1.41 2.18 -17.61
N GLN A 118 -0.47 1.66 -18.38
CA GLN A 118 -0.77 0.87 -19.56
C GLN A 118 -1.16 -0.56 -19.13
N VAL A 119 -2.32 -1.03 -19.57
CA VAL A 119 -2.76 -2.42 -19.35
C VAL A 119 -2.05 -3.34 -20.34
N CYS A 120 -1.32 -4.33 -19.82
CA CYS A 120 -0.69 -5.36 -20.64
C CYS A 120 -1.72 -6.38 -21.09
N LYS A 121 -2.23 -6.25 -22.32
CA LYS A 121 -3.23 -7.18 -22.90
C LYS A 121 -2.74 -8.64 -22.94
N ARG A 122 -1.43 -8.89 -22.99
CA ARG A 122 -0.84 -10.25 -23.01
C ARG A 122 -0.99 -10.99 -21.68
N THR A 123 -1.07 -10.28 -20.56
CA THR A 123 -1.24 -10.90 -19.22
C THR A 123 -2.68 -10.83 -18.71
N LEU A 124 -3.57 -10.16 -19.44
CA LEU A 124 -4.97 -10.04 -19.08
C LEU A 124 -5.70 -11.38 -19.23
N THR A 125 -6.25 -11.87 -18.12
CA THR A 125 -7.13 -13.04 -18.05
C THR A 125 -8.33 -12.73 -17.17
N ASN A 126 -9.23 -13.71 -16.95
CA ASN A 126 -10.33 -13.56 -16.00
C ASN A 126 -9.85 -13.40 -14.54
N SER A 127 -8.60 -13.72 -14.22
CA SER A 127 -8.10 -13.71 -12.85
C SER A 127 -6.78 -12.96 -12.68
N SER A 128 -6.23 -12.39 -13.76
CA SER A 128 -4.97 -11.65 -13.68
C SER A 128 -4.87 -10.48 -14.66
N VAL A 129 -4.07 -9.49 -14.28
CA VAL A 129 -3.69 -8.38 -15.15
C VAL A 129 -2.36 -7.78 -14.69
N THR A 130 -1.53 -7.35 -15.65
CA THR A 130 -0.34 -6.53 -15.39
C THR A 130 -0.55 -5.15 -15.94
N LEU A 131 -0.19 -4.14 -15.17
CA LEU A 131 -0.14 -2.75 -15.59
C LEU A 131 1.29 -2.24 -15.55
N SER A 132 1.66 -1.34 -16.44
CA SER A 132 2.99 -0.73 -16.48
C SER A 132 2.96 0.79 -16.57
N LEU A 133 4.00 1.42 -16.04
CA LEU A 133 4.22 2.86 -16.10
C LEU A 133 5.71 3.13 -16.20
N VAL A 134 6.09 4.10 -17.03
CA VAL A 134 7.45 4.65 -17.02
C VAL A 134 7.42 5.99 -16.30
N SER A 135 8.23 6.12 -15.27
CA SER A 135 8.49 7.38 -14.58
C SER A 135 9.87 7.88 -15.07
N PRO A 136 9.95 8.99 -15.81
CA PRO A 136 11.20 9.42 -16.44
C PRO A 136 12.22 9.98 -15.43
N ASN A 137 13.50 10.04 -15.80
CA ASN A 137 14.52 10.68 -14.97
C ASN A 137 14.15 12.13 -14.62
N GLY A 138 14.23 12.48 -13.34
CA GLY A 138 13.85 13.79 -12.81
C GLY A 138 12.37 13.92 -12.43
N ASP A 139 11.56 12.89 -12.66
CA ASP A 139 10.14 12.90 -12.33
C ASP A 139 9.94 13.10 -10.81
N GLN A 140 9.17 14.13 -10.45
CA GLN A 140 8.98 14.63 -9.08
C GLN A 140 10.30 14.90 -8.31
N GLY A 141 11.43 15.04 -9.03
CA GLY A 141 12.77 15.23 -8.47
C GLY A 141 13.61 13.95 -8.30
N PHE A 142 13.03 12.76 -8.56
CA PHE A 142 13.75 11.49 -8.41
C PHE A 142 14.70 11.22 -9.59
N PRO A 143 15.94 10.77 -9.35
CA PRO A 143 16.87 10.38 -10.41
C PRO A 143 16.46 9.09 -11.10
N GLY A 144 16.93 8.89 -12.33
CA GLY A 144 16.77 7.66 -13.10
C GLY A 144 15.40 7.50 -13.75
N ASN A 145 15.40 6.95 -14.96
CA ASN A 145 14.19 6.40 -15.55
C ASN A 145 13.83 5.14 -14.76
N LEU A 146 12.58 5.06 -14.29
CA LEU A 146 12.06 3.93 -13.55
C LEU A 146 10.92 3.28 -14.35
N GLU A 147 11.17 2.07 -14.84
CA GLU A 147 10.15 1.24 -15.49
C GLU A 147 9.47 0.40 -14.42
N LEU A 148 8.18 0.61 -14.21
CA LEU A 148 7.38 -0.02 -13.16
C LEU A 148 6.37 -0.98 -13.79
N THR A 149 6.15 -2.12 -13.12
CA THR A 149 5.01 -2.98 -13.37
C THR A 149 4.35 -3.38 -12.06
N VAL A 150 3.02 -3.46 -12.06
CA VAL A 150 2.23 -4.09 -11.00
C VAL A 150 1.38 -5.19 -11.62
N SER A 151 1.47 -6.40 -11.07
CA SER A 151 0.65 -7.54 -11.50
C SER A 151 -0.30 -7.92 -10.39
N TYR A 152 -1.58 -7.97 -10.72
CA TYR A 152 -2.65 -8.48 -9.88
C TYR A 152 -3.00 -9.90 -10.31
N GLN A 153 -3.11 -10.80 -9.35
CA GLN A 153 -3.57 -12.18 -9.56
C GLN A 153 -4.55 -12.56 -8.45
N LEU A 154 -5.79 -12.84 -8.83
CA LEU A 154 -6.78 -13.45 -7.96
C LEU A 154 -6.71 -14.97 -8.09
N ASN A 155 -6.56 -15.67 -6.97
CA ASN A 155 -6.48 -17.13 -6.94
C ASN A 155 -7.79 -17.76 -6.45
N ALA A 156 -7.91 -19.07 -6.66
CA ALA A 156 -9.05 -19.89 -6.23
C ALA A 156 -9.27 -19.89 -4.71
N ASP A 157 -8.22 -19.69 -3.92
CA ASP A 157 -8.26 -19.65 -2.44
C ASP A 157 -8.61 -18.26 -1.88
N ASN A 158 -9.30 -17.42 -2.67
CA ASN A 158 -9.68 -16.04 -2.31
C ASN A 158 -8.49 -15.15 -1.91
N LYS A 159 -7.33 -15.41 -2.53
CA LYS A 159 -6.11 -14.65 -2.33
C LYS A 159 -5.84 -13.74 -3.53
N LEU A 160 -5.93 -12.44 -3.33
CA LEU A 160 -5.44 -11.43 -4.27
C LEU A 160 -3.95 -11.18 -4.01
N SER A 161 -3.10 -11.49 -4.97
CA SER A 161 -1.67 -11.21 -4.94
C SER A 161 -1.34 -9.97 -5.77
N ILE A 162 -0.51 -9.09 -5.21
CA ILE A 162 0.04 -7.90 -5.87
C ILE A 162 1.55 -8.10 -5.95
N GLN A 163 2.08 -8.06 -7.16
CA GLN A 163 3.50 -8.19 -7.44
C GLN A 163 4.00 -6.91 -8.11
N TYR A 164 4.87 -6.18 -7.42
CA TYR A 164 5.58 -5.05 -7.99
C TYR A 164 6.92 -5.50 -8.56
N SER A 165 7.28 -4.93 -9.70
CA SER A 165 8.63 -5.04 -10.26
C SER A 165 9.05 -3.70 -10.84
N ALA A 166 10.34 -3.41 -10.74
CA ALA A 166 10.90 -2.20 -11.28
C ALA A 166 12.35 -2.39 -11.74
N ASN A 167 12.72 -1.64 -12.77
CA ASN A 167 14.09 -1.51 -13.26
C ASN A 167 14.43 -0.03 -13.44
N THR A 168 15.72 0.30 -13.28
CA THR A 168 16.20 1.67 -13.38
C THR A 168 17.52 1.76 -14.16
N ASP A 169 17.75 2.87 -14.84
CA ASP A 169 19.00 3.18 -15.53
C ASP A 169 20.02 3.96 -14.67
N LEU A 170 19.55 4.54 -13.57
CA LEU A 170 20.37 5.21 -12.55
C LEU A 170 19.91 4.79 -11.16
N ALA A 171 20.81 4.80 -10.18
CA ALA A 171 20.42 4.50 -8.81
C ALA A 171 19.34 5.48 -8.32
N THR A 172 18.26 4.97 -7.74
CA THR A 172 17.13 5.76 -7.23
C THR A 172 16.47 5.06 -6.06
N PRO A 173 15.89 5.79 -5.09
CA PRO A 173 15.04 5.17 -4.09
C PRO A 173 13.73 4.68 -4.69
N VAL A 174 13.26 3.52 -4.21
CA VAL A 174 11.98 2.90 -4.60
C VAL A 174 11.34 2.22 -3.39
N ASN A 175 10.14 2.66 -3.02
CA ASN A 175 9.29 2.09 -1.99
C ASN A 175 7.84 2.11 -2.51
N LEU A 176 7.31 0.97 -2.94
CA LEU A 176 5.95 0.83 -3.47
C LEU A 176 5.06 0.08 -2.48
N THR A 177 3.81 0.51 -2.39
CA THR A 177 2.77 -0.14 -1.59
C THR A 177 1.39 0.03 -2.24
N ASN A 178 0.38 -0.68 -1.71
CA ASN A 178 -1.01 -0.47 -2.06
C ASN A 178 -1.76 0.20 -0.89
N HIS A 179 -2.57 1.20 -1.20
CA HIS A 179 -3.24 2.05 -0.22
C HIS A 179 -4.76 1.75 -0.13
N ALA A 180 -5.14 0.46 -0.14
CA ALA A 180 -6.52 0.04 0.07
C ALA A 180 -6.98 0.29 1.51
N TYR A 181 -8.20 0.82 1.64
CA TYR A 181 -8.86 1.06 2.92
C TYR A 181 -9.83 -0.07 3.22
N PHE A 182 -9.49 -0.96 4.14
CA PHE A 182 -10.30 -2.11 4.51
C PHE A 182 -11.33 -1.76 5.59
N ASN A 183 -12.56 -2.24 5.39
CA ASN A 183 -13.62 -2.22 6.40
C ASN A 183 -14.33 -3.58 6.55
N LEU A 184 -14.01 -4.56 5.70
CA LEU A 184 -14.54 -5.93 5.74
C LEU A 184 -16.09 -5.98 5.75
N GLY A 185 -16.73 -5.02 5.10
CA GLY A 185 -18.18 -4.89 5.05
C GLY A 185 -18.81 -4.24 6.29
N GLU A 186 -18.01 -3.80 7.27
CA GLU A 186 -18.50 -3.02 8.40
C GLU A 186 -18.63 -1.54 8.03
N LYS A 187 -19.33 -0.78 8.87
CA LYS A 187 -19.53 0.66 8.68
C LYS A 187 -18.23 1.45 8.79
N ASP A 188 -17.37 1.05 9.73
CA ASP A 188 -16.08 1.66 10.01
C ASP A 188 -15.10 0.60 10.54
N CYS A 189 -13.83 0.99 10.72
CA CYS A 189 -12.78 0.09 11.12
C CYS A 189 -12.63 -0.07 12.64
N GLN A 190 -13.41 0.63 13.46
CA GLN A 190 -13.17 0.69 14.91
C GLN A 190 -13.59 -0.61 15.62
N SER A 191 -14.60 -1.30 15.12
CA SER A 191 -15.02 -2.63 15.60
C SER A 191 -14.13 -3.77 15.12
N LEU A 192 -13.26 -3.53 14.12
CA LEU A 192 -12.36 -4.55 13.61
C LEU A 192 -11.27 -4.90 14.63
N TYR A 193 -10.95 -6.18 14.68
CA TYR A 193 -9.88 -6.74 15.49
C TYR A 193 -8.63 -6.87 14.65
N LEU A 194 -7.53 -6.26 15.09
CA LEU A 194 -6.23 -6.37 14.45
C LEU A 194 -5.29 -7.24 15.28
N GLN A 195 -4.64 -8.18 14.60
CA GLN A 195 -3.43 -8.84 15.04
C GLN A 195 -2.31 -8.49 14.05
N MET A 196 -1.13 -8.15 14.56
CA MET A 196 0.05 -7.85 13.75
C MET A 196 1.29 -8.51 14.34
N MET A 197 2.04 -9.19 13.47
CA MET A 197 3.27 -9.90 13.79
C MET A 197 4.42 -8.90 13.79
N SER A 198 4.38 -7.99 14.76
CA SER A 198 5.31 -6.88 14.93
C SER A 198 5.66 -6.69 16.40
N SER A 199 6.96 -6.65 16.69
CA SER A 199 7.48 -6.34 18.03
C SER A 199 7.87 -4.88 18.22
N ALA A 200 7.83 -4.07 17.15
CA ALA A 200 8.37 -2.72 17.19
C ALA A 200 7.69 -1.76 16.20
N ILE A 201 7.77 -0.46 16.49
CA ILE A 201 7.34 0.62 15.61
C ILE A 201 8.50 1.60 15.38
N LEU A 202 8.38 2.42 14.34
CA LEU A 202 9.19 3.64 14.21
C LEU A 202 8.60 4.76 15.05
N GLU A 203 9.43 5.37 15.91
CA GLU A 203 9.07 6.62 16.59
C GLU A 203 8.99 7.74 15.55
N THR A 204 7.92 8.54 15.60
CA THR A 204 7.75 9.72 14.75
C THR A 204 7.69 10.99 15.55
N ASP A 205 8.10 12.09 14.94
CA ASP A 205 7.83 13.44 15.46
C ASP A 205 6.40 13.91 15.13
N ALA A 206 6.09 15.16 15.49
CA ALA A 206 4.79 15.78 15.26
C ALA A 206 4.45 15.99 13.77
N ALA A 207 5.43 15.92 12.87
CA ALA A 207 5.24 15.98 11.41
C ALA A 207 5.13 14.57 10.79
N ASN A 208 4.98 13.53 11.62
CA ASN A 208 4.98 12.13 11.21
C ASN A 208 6.26 11.67 10.51
N ILE A 209 7.39 12.32 10.81
CA ILE A 209 8.70 11.92 10.30
C ILE A 209 9.37 10.99 11.29
N PRO A 210 9.92 9.83 10.85
CA PRO A 210 10.69 8.97 11.72
C PRO A 210 11.88 9.68 12.35
N THR A 211 12.03 9.57 13.67
CA THR A 211 13.19 10.13 14.40
C THR A 211 14.46 9.29 14.21
N GLY A 212 14.34 8.14 13.54
CA GLY A 212 15.36 7.11 13.44
C GLY A 212 15.30 6.06 14.55
N LYS A 213 14.50 6.26 15.62
CA LYS A 213 14.40 5.29 16.72
C LYS A 213 13.38 4.19 16.42
N VAL A 214 13.74 2.98 16.83
CA VAL A 214 12.86 1.80 16.84
C VAL A 214 12.43 1.56 18.28
N LEU A 215 11.12 1.56 18.52
CA LEU A 215 10.54 1.36 19.86
C LEU A 215 9.87 -0.01 19.95
N SER A 216 10.05 -0.69 21.07
CA SER A 216 9.30 -1.91 21.38
C SER A 216 7.82 -1.59 21.54
N VAL A 217 6.94 -2.46 21.02
CA VAL A 217 5.49 -2.35 21.29
C VAL A 217 5.10 -2.97 22.64
N ALA A 218 5.99 -3.75 23.27
CA ALA A 218 5.68 -4.40 24.54
C ALA A 218 5.29 -3.36 25.61
N GLU A 219 4.19 -3.64 26.32
CA GLU A 219 3.64 -2.73 27.34
C GLU A 219 3.24 -1.34 26.81
N THR A 220 2.92 -1.24 25.51
CA THR A 220 2.39 -0.01 24.89
C THR A 220 1.04 -0.25 24.20
N ASP A 221 0.34 0.83 23.86
CA ASP A 221 -0.91 0.77 23.09
C ASP A 221 -0.74 0.37 21.62
N TYR A 222 0.51 0.33 21.14
CA TYR A 222 0.85 -0.19 19.83
C TYR A 222 0.90 -1.74 19.82
N ASN A 223 0.69 -2.42 20.95
CA ASN A 223 0.79 -3.88 20.99
C ASN A 223 -0.43 -4.57 20.36
N PHE A 224 -0.30 -4.94 19.09
CA PHE A 224 -1.24 -5.77 18.34
C PHE A 224 -0.77 -7.22 18.18
N ARG A 225 0.20 -7.71 18.96
CA ARG A 225 0.70 -9.10 18.83
C ARG A 225 -0.40 -10.14 19.09
N GLU A 226 -1.34 -9.79 19.95
CA GLU A 226 -2.60 -10.51 20.14
C GLU A 226 -3.76 -9.72 19.53
N PRO A 227 -4.80 -10.41 19.01
CA PRO A 227 -5.96 -9.74 18.42
C PRO A 227 -6.65 -8.80 19.41
N VAL A 228 -6.83 -7.53 19.02
CA VAL A 228 -7.53 -6.52 19.82
C VAL A 228 -8.34 -5.58 18.92
N SER A 229 -9.50 -5.12 19.40
CA SER A 229 -10.29 -4.10 18.70
C SER A 229 -9.49 -2.80 18.61
N ILE A 230 -9.41 -2.25 17.39
CA ILE A 230 -8.71 -1.01 17.10
C ILE A 230 -9.34 0.16 17.86
N GLY A 231 -10.68 0.27 17.80
CA GLY A 231 -11.43 1.32 18.49
C GLY A 231 -11.29 1.23 20.00
N TYR A 232 -11.33 0.02 20.57
CA TYR A 232 -11.08 -0.19 22.00
C TYR A 232 -9.69 0.30 22.41
N ARG A 233 -8.66 -0.06 21.63
CA ARG A 233 -7.28 0.36 21.89
C ARG A 233 -7.14 1.88 21.80
N GLN A 234 -7.70 2.49 20.75
CA GLN A 234 -7.66 3.93 20.54
C GLN A 234 -8.39 4.69 21.67
N GLN A 235 -9.56 4.23 22.11
CA GLN A 235 -10.36 4.94 23.13
C GLN A 235 -9.70 4.95 24.52
N LEU A 236 -8.90 3.93 24.83
CA LEU A 236 -8.27 3.77 26.15
C LEU A 236 -6.82 4.26 26.19
N THR A 237 -6.30 4.79 25.07
CA THR A 237 -4.89 5.14 25.00
C THR A 237 -4.54 6.36 25.86
N GLU A 238 -3.42 6.27 26.56
CA GLU A 238 -2.76 7.39 27.23
C GLU A 238 -1.54 7.89 26.44
N ASP A 239 -1.23 7.26 25.30
CA ASP A 239 -0.15 7.66 24.43
C ASP A 239 -0.45 8.99 23.74
N LYS A 240 0.46 9.95 23.88
CA LYS A 240 0.25 11.31 23.36
C LYS A 240 0.17 11.35 21.84
N SER A 241 0.95 10.54 21.13
CA SER A 241 0.91 10.51 19.66
C SER A 241 -0.44 10.00 19.17
N LEU A 242 -0.98 8.94 19.79
CA LEU A 242 -2.31 8.43 19.45
C LEU A 242 -3.44 9.43 19.79
N GLN A 243 -3.33 10.16 20.91
CA GLN A 243 -4.30 11.20 21.28
C GLN A 243 -4.27 12.40 20.34
N GLU A 244 -3.08 12.88 19.96
CA GLU A 244 -2.90 14.02 19.06
C GLU A 244 -3.36 13.69 17.64
N LYS A 245 -3.05 12.48 17.15
CA LYS A 245 -3.49 12.00 15.82
C LYS A 245 -4.94 11.56 15.78
N ASN A 246 -5.56 11.30 16.95
CA ASN A 246 -6.88 10.68 17.06
C ASN A 246 -6.95 9.34 16.31
N GLY A 247 -5.92 8.51 16.41
CA GLY A 247 -5.85 7.24 15.68
C GLY A 247 -4.43 6.77 15.42
N PHE A 248 -4.32 5.69 14.66
CA PHE A 248 -3.02 5.15 14.25
C PHE A 248 -2.65 5.70 12.89
N ASP A 249 -1.43 6.23 12.78
CA ASP A 249 -0.69 6.49 11.54
C ASP A 249 0.79 6.20 11.84
N HIS A 250 1.12 4.90 11.90
CA HIS A 250 2.43 4.42 12.40
C HIS A 250 2.99 3.28 11.55
N CYS A 251 4.32 3.28 11.38
CA CYS A 251 5.06 2.24 10.67
C CYS A 251 5.46 1.13 11.65
N PHE A 252 4.78 -0.01 11.56
CA PHE A 252 5.06 -1.21 12.34
C PHE A 252 6.13 -2.06 11.66
N ILE A 253 7.20 -2.38 12.39
CA ILE A 253 8.29 -3.22 11.92
C ILE A 253 7.90 -4.68 12.10
N LEU A 254 7.87 -5.43 11.00
CA LEU A 254 7.45 -6.82 11.03
C LEU A 254 8.53 -7.70 11.65
N ASP A 255 8.09 -8.68 12.45
CA ASP A 255 8.95 -9.74 12.93
C ASP A 255 9.41 -10.62 11.75
N ASN A 256 10.64 -11.14 11.84
CA ASN A 256 11.13 -12.10 10.87
C ASN A 256 10.33 -13.41 10.97
N SER A 257 9.56 -13.70 9.93
CA SER A 257 8.86 -14.98 9.75
C SER A 257 8.80 -15.33 8.25
N PRO A 258 8.55 -16.59 7.88
CA PRO A 258 8.41 -16.99 6.48
C PRO A 258 7.34 -16.16 5.74
N ASP A 259 7.51 -15.95 4.44
CA ASP A 259 6.59 -15.18 3.59
C ASP A 259 5.20 -15.86 3.46
N GLU A 260 5.14 -17.17 3.68
CA GLU A 260 3.91 -17.96 3.68
C GLU A 260 3.07 -17.80 4.94
N GLN A 261 3.59 -17.12 5.97
CA GLN A 261 2.83 -16.80 7.19
C GLN A 261 2.22 -15.40 7.09
N PRO A 262 1.00 -15.20 7.61
CA PRO A 262 0.42 -13.87 7.68
C PRO A 262 1.30 -12.95 8.54
N LYS A 263 1.38 -11.69 8.14
CA LYS A 263 2.08 -10.60 8.86
C LYS A 263 1.12 -9.72 9.64
N ALA A 264 -0.13 -9.66 9.19
CA ALA A 264 -1.25 -9.07 9.90
C ALA A 264 -2.53 -9.86 9.59
N ILE A 265 -3.45 -9.88 10.55
CA ILE A 265 -4.78 -10.45 10.42
C ILE A 265 -5.75 -9.38 10.91
N LEU A 266 -6.69 -8.99 10.04
CA LEU A 266 -7.79 -8.09 10.36
C LEU A 266 -9.08 -8.89 10.35
N THR A 267 -9.88 -8.76 11.38
CA THR A 267 -11.06 -9.59 11.60
C THR A 267 -12.30 -8.74 11.87
N SER A 268 -13.36 -9.03 11.12
CA SER A 268 -14.73 -8.60 11.41
C SER A 268 -15.46 -9.74 12.12
N LEU A 269 -15.88 -9.51 13.36
CA LEU A 269 -16.75 -10.43 14.10
C LEU A 269 -18.22 -10.25 13.71
N GLU A 270 -18.60 -9.09 13.19
CA GLU A 270 -19.98 -8.85 12.73
C GLU A 270 -20.27 -9.61 11.43
N ASN A 271 -19.38 -9.48 10.44
CA ASN A 271 -19.51 -10.16 9.16
C ASN A 271 -18.88 -11.56 9.15
N GLN A 272 -18.22 -11.98 10.22
CA GLN A 272 -17.53 -13.27 10.32
C GLN A 272 -16.54 -13.48 9.17
N VAL A 273 -15.68 -12.48 8.92
CA VAL A 273 -14.66 -12.49 7.86
C VAL A 273 -13.31 -12.10 8.44
N SER A 274 -12.24 -12.76 7.99
CA SER A 274 -10.88 -12.33 8.21
C SER A 274 -10.17 -11.98 6.91
N LEU A 275 -9.28 -11.00 6.99
CA LEU A 275 -8.27 -10.64 6.01
C LEU A 275 -6.90 -10.98 6.57
N SER A 276 -6.19 -11.90 5.93
CA SER A 276 -4.78 -12.17 6.19
C SER A 276 -3.90 -11.43 5.17
N VAL A 277 -2.95 -10.63 5.67
CA VAL A 277 -1.97 -9.91 4.86
C VAL A 277 -0.65 -10.68 4.86
N TYR A 278 -0.15 -11.01 3.67
CA TYR A 278 1.16 -11.64 3.46
C TYR A 278 2.06 -10.67 2.72
N THR A 279 3.34 -10.60 3.09
CA THR A 279 4.28 -9.72 2.41
C THR A 279 5.72 -10.12 2.67
N ASN A 280 6.60 -9.80 1.69
CA ASN A 280 8.05 -9.86 1.83
C ASN A 280 8.66 -8.51 2.27
N GLN A 281 7.81 -7.56 2.70
CA GLN A 281 8.22 -6.24 3.15
C GLN A 281 8.64 -6.23 4.62
N ALA A 282 9.45 -5.25 5.00
CA ALA A 282 10.00 -5.13 6.35
C ALA A 282 9.03 -4.48 7.34
N ALA A 283 8.01 -3.77 6.85
CA ALA A 283 7.07 -3.03 7.67
C ALA A 283 5.66 -3.01 7.08
N ILE A 284 4.69 -2.64 7.92
CA ILE A 284 3.32 -2.27 7.53
C ILE A 284 3.02 -0.89 8.12
N GLN A 285 2.58 0.06 7.31
CA GLN A 285 1.92 1.26 7.82
C GLN A 285 0.49 0.88 8.23
N LEU A 286 0.14 1.13 9.49
CA LEU A 286 -1.25 1.12 9.93
C LEU A 286 -1.75 2.56 9.95
N TYR A 287 -2.75 2.84 9.11
CA TYR A 287 -3.46 4.11 9.10
C TYR A 287 -4.96 3.89 9.29
N THR A 288 -5.56 4.43 10.35
CA THR A 288 -6.98 4.21 10.68
C THR A 288 -7.95 5.22 10.05
N GLY A 289 -7.57 5.88 8.96
CA GLY A 289 -8.52 6.63 8.14
C GLY A 289 -9.13 7.87 8.83
N TYR A 290 -8.49 8.42 9.86
CA TYR A 290 -9.06 9.52 10.65
C TYR A 290 -9.11 10.88 9.90
N TYR A 291 -8.44 11.02 8.75
CA TYR A 291 -8.53 12.20 7.86
C TYR A 291 -9.56 12.03 6.75
N LEU A 292 -10.23 10.87 6.64
CA LEU A 292 -11.31 10.68 5.67
C LEU A 292 -12.43 11.68 5.94
N THR A 293 -12.82 12.41 4.89
CA THR A 293 -13.83 13.48 4.95
C THR A 293 -14.64 13.54 3.65
N GLY A 294 -15.53 14.54 3.53
CA GLY A 294 -16.35 14.75 2.34
C GLY A 294 -17.41 13.67 2.19
N GLN A 295 -17.30 12.85 1.15
CA GLN A 295 -18.20 11.72 0.91
C GLN A 295 -17.91 10.51 1.82
N PHE A 296 -16.78 10.54 2.52
CA PHE A 296 -16.38 9.53 3.47
C PHE A 296 -16.44 10.07 4.90
N SER A 297 -16.43 9.15 5.86
CA SER A 297 -16.34 9.48 7.29
C SER A 297 -14.99 9.05 7.85
N ALA A 298 -14.50 9.78 8.85
CA ALA A 298 -13.34 9.35 9.64
C ALA A 298 -13.53 7.89 10.09
N TYR A 299 -12.45 7.10 10.01
CA TYR A 299 -12.41 5.68 10.36
C TYR A 299 -13.22 4.73 9.46
N GLN A 300 -13.84 5.21 8.37
CA GLN A 300 -14.66 4.33 7.52
C GLN A 300 -13.90 3.15 6.89
N GLY A 301 -12.56 3.21 6.87
CA GLY A 301 -11.69 2.07 6.62
C GLY A 301 -10.28 2.34 7.12
N LEU A 302 -9.47 1.29 7.21
CA LEU A 302 -8.05 1.38 7.59
C LEU A 302 -7.13 0.87 6.49
N CYS A 303 -5.89 1.36 6.44
CA CYS A 303 -4.86 0.86 5.54
C CYS A 303 -3.87 -0.05 6.27
N LEU A 304 -3.44 -1.11 5.57
CA LEU A 304 -2.31 -1.98 5.95
C LEU A 304 -1.30 -1.96 4.81
N GLU A 305 -0.53 -0.88 4.72
CA GLU A 305 0.40 -0.64 3.61
C GLU A 305 1.70 -1.39 3.88
N ALA A 306 1.86 -2.58 3.30
CA ALA A 306 3.13 -3.29 3.39
C ALA A 306 4.22 -2.54 2.60
N GLN A 307 5.29 -2.15 3.27
CA GLN A 307 6.32 -1.26 2.75
C GLN A 307 7.69 -1.48 3.43
N ASN A 308 8.72 -0.80 2.92
CA ASN A 308 9.94 -0.61 3.70
C ASN A 308 9.75 0.54 4.70
N TYR A 309 10.70 0.73 5.61
CA TYR A 309 10.67 1.76 6.64
C TYR A 309 10.47 3.15 6.01
N THR A 310 9.58 3.95 6.60
CA THR A 310 9.40 5.36 6.23
C THR A 310 10.73 6.11 6.35
N ASP A 311 11.00 7.04 5.43
CA ASP A 311 12.20 7.88 5.42
C ASP A 311 13.54 7.10 5.49
N ALA A 312 13.57 5.86 4.97
CA ALA A 312 14.78 5.05 4.88
C ALA A 312 15.89 5.71 4.05
N ASP A 313 15.54 6.63 3.17
CA ASP A 313 16.44 7.46 2.36
C ASP A 313 17.38 8.32 3.21
N ASN A 314 16.90 8.78 4.37
CA ASN A 314 17.63 9.68 5.27
C ASN A 314 18.17 8.97 6.52
N ASN A 315 17.74 7.73 6.78
CA ASN A 315 18.11 6.95 7.95
C ASN A 315 19.03 5.79 7.57
N LYS A 316 20.35 6.03 7.58
CA LYS A 316 21.36 5.09 7.06
C LYS A 316 21.39 3.70 7.74
N HIS A 317 20.86 3.57 8.95
CA HIS A 317 20.75 2.30 9.68
C HIS A 317 19.45 1.53 9.38
N PHE A 318 18.51 2.11 8.64
CA PHE A 318 17.32 1.41 8.15
C PHE A 318 17.66 0.53 6.93
N PRO A 319 16.81 -0.47 6.59
CA PRO A 319 16.98 -1.23 5.37
C PRO A 319 16.96 -0.32 4.15
N SER A 320 17.98 -0.38 3.31
CA SER A 320 18.08 0.48 2.14
C SER A 320 16.93 0.25 1.16
N ASN A 321 16.36 1.34 0.64
CA ASN A 321 15.37 1.35 -0.43
C ASN A 321 15.96 1.76 -1.80
N ILE A 322 17.28 1.81 -1.94
CA ILE A 322 17.94 2.23 -3.18
C ILE A 322 18.00 1.06 -4.18
N LEU A 323 17.32 1.23 -5.31
CA LEU A 323 17.44 0.36 -6.48
C LEU A 323 18.59 0.84 -7.36
N LYS A 324 19.51 -0.06 -7.73
CA LYS A 324 20.61 0.22 -8.66
C LYS A 324 20.36 -0.38 -10.05
N PRO A 325 21.03 0.11 -11.10
CA PRO A 325 21.01 -0.53 -12.41
C PRO A 325 21.40 -2.01 -12.32
N ASN A 326 20.72 -2.84 -13.12
CA ASN A 326 20.86 -4.31 -13.14
C ASN A 326 20.43 -5.04 -11.86
N GLN A 327 19.87 -4.34 -10.86
CA GLN A 327 19.15 -4.98 -9.76
C GLN A 327 17.67 -5.06 -10.10
N GLN A 328 17.05 -6.19 -9.77
CA GLN A 328 15.61 -6.35 -9.92
C GLN A 328 14.92 -5.94 -8.61
N TYR A 329 14.02 -4.97 -8.70
CA TYR A 329 13.08 -4.71 -7.62
C TYR A 329 11.97 -5.76 -7.66
N ASN A 330 11.69 -6.39 -6.53
CA ASN A 330 10.62 -7.37 -6.40
C ASN A 330 9.94 -7.21 -5.04
N ARG A 331 8.65 -6.87 -5.04
CA ARG A 331 7.84 -6.81 -3.83
C ARG A 331 6.52 -7.52 -4.02
N LYS A 332 6.10 -8.24 -3.00
CA LYS A 332 4.87 -9.01 -3.00
C LYS A 332 4.02 -8.64 -1.80
N ILE A 333 2.75 -8.34 -2.05
CA ILE A 333 1.71 -8.21 -1.05
C ILE A 333 0.62 -9.22 -1.42
N SER A 334 -0.05 -9.84 -0.46
CA SER A 334 -1.24 -10.62 -0.76
C SER A 334 -2.29 -10.45 0.32
N TYR A 335 -3.54 -10.35 -0.12
CA TYR A 335 -4.73 -10.24 0.71
C TYR A 335 -5.54 -11.51 0.54
N LYS A 336 -5.63 -12.33 1.59
CA LYS A 336 -6.43 -13.55 1.60
C LYS A 336 -7.65 -13.34 2.48
N PHE A 337 -8.83 -13.60 1.94
CA PHE A 337 -10.10 -13.48 2.65
C PHE A 337 -10.66 -14.85 3.00
N GLU A 338 -11.12 -15.01 4.24
CA GLU A 338 -11.69 -16.26 4.74
C GLU A 338 -12.91 -15.96 5.61
N SER A 339 -13.92 -16.84 5.56
CA SER A 339 -15.02 -16.83 6.52
C SER A 339 -14.56 -17.41 7.85
N ILE A 340 -15.01 -16.81 8.95
CA ILE A 340 -14.75 -17.26 10.31
C ILE A 340 -15.94 -18.10 10.74
N ASN A 341 -15.77 -19.42 10.76
CA ASN A 341 -16.80 -20.34 11.23
C ASN A 341 -16.93 -20.32 12.76
#